data_AF-A0A958THX3-F1
#
_entry.id   AF-A0A958THX3-F1
#
_cell.length_a   1.000
_cell.length_b   1.000
_cell.length_c   1.000
_cell.angle_alpha   90.00
_cell.angle_beta   90.00
_cell.angle_gamma   90.00
#
_symmetry.space_group_name_H-M   'P 1'
#
loop_
_entity.id
_entity.type
_entity.pdbx_description
1 polymer ?
#
loop_
_entity_poly.entity_id
_entity_poly.type
_entity_poly.pdbx_seq_one_letter_code
_entity_poly.pdbx_strand_id
1 'polypeptide(L)'
;SIMSIYGWWNWSRKSNNTYVVPISRTTFKEKQVGILFFVLTMIITYLVYKAFGYTMQIPNYIDVVTSGIFFTAMWYMANKKLENWTLWILGDLITIPLYAYRGLGMLSLQYLIFTILAIQGYIEWKKSLNNTQQIA
;
A
#
# COMPACT_ATOMS: atom_id res chain seq x y z
N SER A 1 -14.05 1.32 -2.08
CA SER A 1 -14.85 1.43 -3.31
C SER A 1 -14.39 2.57 -4.23
N ILE A 2 -14.25 3.82 -3.77
CA ILE A 2 -13.81 4.95 -4.62
C ILE A 2 -12.38 4.75 -5.17
N MET A 3 -11.44 4.31 -4.32
CA MET A 3 -10.04 4.08 -4.72
C MET A 3 -9.90 2.98 -5.78
N SER A 4 -10.75 1.95 -5.71
CA SER A 4 -10.79 0.86 -6.70
C SER A 4 -11.30 1.33 -8.05
N ILE A 5 -12.34 2.19 -8.07
CA ILE A 5 -12.86 2.82 -9.29
C ILE A 5 -11.80 3.73 -9.91
N TYR A 6 -11.14 4.55 -9.09
CA TYR A 6 -10.05 5.41 -9.55
C TYR A 6 -8.87 4.60 -10.11
N GLY A 7 -8.45 3.53 -9.43
CA GLY A 7 -7.38 2.65 -9.88
C GLY A 7 -7.70 2.02 -11.24
N TRP A 8 -8.91 1.47 -11.39
CA TRP A 8 -9.36 0.90 -12.66
C TRP A 8 -9.38 1.94 -13.79
N TRP A 9 -9.97 3.11 -13.53
CA TRP A 9 -10.03 4.20 -14.50
C TRP A 9 -8.62 4.66 -14.91
N ASN A 10 -7.72 4.85 -13.94
CA ASN A 10 -6.35 5.29 -14.21
C ASN A 10 -5.52 4.23 -14.96
N TRP A 11 -5.77 2.94 -14.69
CA TRP A 11 -5.07 1.83 -15.35
C TRP A 11 -5.57 1.55 -16.76
N SER A 12 -6.87 1.80 -17.02
CA SER A 12 -7.51 1.56 -18.31
C SER A 12 -7.17 2.62 -19.38
N ARG A 13 -6.65 3.79 -18.96
CA ARG A 13 -6.24 4.86 -19.89
C ARG A 13 -5.03 4.46 -20.74
N LYS A 14 -5.26 4.37 -22.05
CA LYS A 14 -4.25 4.26 -23.11
C LYS A 14 -4.26 5.53 -23.95
N SER A 15 -3.10 6.06 -24.33
CA SER A 15 -2.94 7.19 -25.25
C SER A 15 -1.92 6.79 -26.31
N ASN A 16 -2.26 6.95 -27.60
CA ASN A 16 -1.41 6.56 -28.73
C ASN A 16 -0.77 5.16 -28.58
N ASN A 17 -1.61 4.15 -28.33
CA ASN A 17 -1.19 2.74 -28.21
C ASN A 17 -0.19 2.42 -27.08
N THR A 18 0.09 3.37 -26.19
CA THR A 18 0.92 3.21 -24.99
C THR A 18 0.09 3.44 -23.73
N TYR A 19 0.45 2.76 -22.63
CA TYR A 19 -0.19 2.99 -21.34
C TYR A 19 0.19 4.37 -20.82
N VAL A 20 -0.80 5.20 -20.48
CA VAL A 20 -0.58 6.58 -20.00
C VAL A 20 0.15 6.60 -18.66
N VAL A 21 0.03 5.52 -17.89
CA VAL A 21 0.72 5.32 -16.62
C VAL A 21 1.62 4.08 -16.76
N PRO A 22 2.89 4.25 -17.15
CA PRO A 22 3.85 3.16 -17.10
C PRO A 22 4.23 2.86 -15.64
N ILE A 23 4.65 1.62 -15.38
CA ILE A 23 5.26 1.26 -14.10
C ILE A 23 6.48 2.17 -13.91
N SER A 24 6.57 2.85 -12.77
CA SER A 24 7.65 3.79 -12.49
C SER A 24 8.09 3.71 -11.04
N ARG A 25 9.25 4.28 -10.73
CA ARG A 25 9.69 4.47 -9.34
C ARG A 25 9.19 5.81 -8.80
N THR A 26 9.05 5.90 -7.49
CA THR A 26 8.70 7.15 -6.81
C THR A 26 9.82 8.17 -6.91
N THR A 27 9.46 9.37 -7.33
CA THR A 27 10.33 10.55 -7.26
C THR A 27 10.34 11.14 -5.84
N PHE A 28 11.30 12.02 -5.53
CA PHE A 28 11.40 12.65 -4.21
C PHE A 28 10.12 13.43 -3.81
N LYS A 29 9.51 14.13 -4.77
CA LYS A 29 8.24 14.85 -4.54
C LYS A 29 7.08 13.89 -4.24
N GLU A 30 7.01 12.76 -4.94
CA GLU A 30 5.99 11.74 -4.69
C GLU A 30 6.18 11.06 -3.32
N LYS A 31 7.43 10.89 -2.87
CA LYS A 31 7.72 10.42 -1.51
C LYS A 31 7.22 11.39 -0.45
N GLN A 32 7.38 12.70 -0.65
CA GLN A 32 6.82 13.70 0.27
C GLN A 32 5.29 13.64 0.33
N VAL A 33 4.63 13.51 -0.83
CA VAL A 33 3.17 13.32 -0.90
C VAL A 33 2.75 12.02 -0.21
N GLY A 34 3.49 10.93 -0.37
CA GLY A 34 3.24 9.68 0.35
C GLY A 34 3.37 9.82 1.86
N ILE A 35 4.41 10.52 2.35
CA ILE A 35 4.58 10.81 3.78
C ILE A 35 3.42 11.69 4.29
N LEU A 36 2.98 12.67 3.51
CA LEU A 36 1.81 13.48 3.86
C LEU A 36 0.56 12.62 4.02
N PHE A 37 0.27 11.71 3.07
CA PHE A 37 -0.87 10.79 3.17
C PHE A 37 -0.74 9.83 4.35
N PHE A 38 0.47 9.32 4.60
CA PHE A 38 0.75 8.47 5.74
C PHE A 38 0.40 9.16 7.07
N VAL A 39 0.93 10.37 7.30
CA VAL A 39 0.70 11.15 8.52
C VAL A 39 -0.77 11.56 8.64
N LEU A 40 -1.39 12.01 7.54
CA LEU A 40 -2.80 12.40 7.52
C LEU A 40 -3.70 11.23 7.89
N THR A 41 -3.43 10.04 7.35
CA THR A 41 -4.20 8.83 7.67
C THR A 41 -4.01 8.45 9.14
N MET A 42 -2.78 8.52 9.68
CA MET A 42 -2.54 8.25 11.10
C MET A 42 -3.33 9.19 12.01
N ILE A 43 -3.37 10.49 11.69
CA ILE A 43 -4.14 11.48 12.45
C ILE A 43 -5.63 11.13 12.42
N ILE A 44 -6.17 10.83 11.23
CA ILE A 44 -7.59 10.46 11.08
C ILE A 44 -7.90 9.19 11.88
N THR A 45 -7.12 8.13 11.72
CA THR A 45 -7.36 6.86 12.43
C THR A 45 -7.24 7.04 13.94
N TYR A 46 -6.28 7.83 14.42
CA TYR A 46 -6.16 8.19 15.84
C TYR A 46 -7.39 8.95 16.35
N LEU A 47 -7.88 9.94 15.60
CA LEU A 47 -9.09 10.69 15.95
C LEU A 47 -10.32 9.81 15.98
N VAL A 48 -10.44 8.85 15.06
CA VAL A 48 -11.52 7.84 15.05
C VAL A 48 -11.47 7.04 16.34
N TYR A 49 -10.33 6.45 16.70
CA TYR A 49 -10.21 5.70 17.96
C TYR A 49 -10.61 6.52 19.19
N LYS A 50 -10.23 7.81 19.23
CA LYS A 50 -10.61 8.72 20.31
C LYS A 50 -12.12 9.02 20.32
N ALA A 51 -12.72 9.24 19.16
CA ALA A 51 -14.15 9.55 19.03
C ALA A 51 -15.04 8.36 19.44
N PHE A 52 -14.59 7.13 19.18
CA PHE A 52 -15.29 5.90 19.59
C PHE A 52 -14.99 5.49 21.05
N GLY A 53 -14.22 6.28 21.81
CA GLY A 53 -13.97 6.03 23.23
C GLY A 53 -13.07 4.83 23.52
N TYR A 54 -12.27 4.38 22.56
CA TYR A 54 -11.33 3.28 22.78
C TYR A 54 -10.12 3.71 23.60
N THR A 55 -9.75 2.91 24.59
CA THR A 55 -8.50 3.09 25.34
C THR A 55 -7.31 2.75 24.45
N MET A 56 -6.38 3.68 24.26
CA MET A 56 -5.20 3.50 23.41
C MET A 56 -4.21 2.52 24.06
N GLN A 57 -4.23 1.27 23.60
CA GLN A 57 -3.24 0.25 23.95
C GLN A 57 -2.19 0.11 22.83
N ILE A 58 -1.07 -0.55 23.12
CA ILE A 58 0.03 -0.80 22.16
C ILE A 58 -0.49 -1.38 20.81
N PRO A 59 -1.41 -2.37 20.79
CA PRO A 59 -1.95 -2.90 19.53
C PRO A 59 -2.70 -1.86 18.68
N ASN A 60 -3.28 -0.83 19.29
CA ASN A 60 -4.04 0.21 18.58
C ASN A 60 -3.08 1.23 17.93
N TYR A 61 -1.95 1.52 18.57
CA TYR A 61 -0.91 2.34 17.95
C TYR A 61 -0.30 1.65 16.72
N ILE A 62 -0.08 0.34 16.82
CA ILE A 62 0.37 -0.47 15.68
C ILE A 62 -0.68 -0.41 14.55
N ASP A 63 -1.96 -0.51 14.88
CA ASP A 63 -3.06 -0.45 13.91
C ASP A 63 -3.16 0.92 13.18
N VAL A 64 -2.96 2.02 13.92
CA VAL A 64 -2.89 3.38 13.34
C VAL A 64 -1.74 3.49 12.34
N VAL A 65 -0.58 2.92 12.67
CA VAL A 65 0.59 2.93 11.79
C VAL A 65 0.38 2.05 10.56
N THR A 66 -0.11 0.81 10.73
CA THR A 66 -0.38 -0.09 9.59
C THR A 66 -1.45 0.48 8.66
N SER A 67 -2.48 1.13 9.20
CA SER A 67 -3.49 1.85 8.40
C SER A 67 -2.87 2.92 7.50
N GLY A 68 -1.93 3.72 8.03
CA GLY A 68 -1.20 4.71 7.25
C GLY A 68 -0.35 4.07 6.14
N ILE A 69 0.32 2.95 6.44
CA ILE A 69 1.13 2.20 5.45
C ILE A 69 0.23 1.72 4.31
N PHE A 70 -0.88 1.05 4.62
CA PHE A 70 -1.78 0.50 3.60
C PHE A 70 -2.43 1.58 2.74
N PHE A 71 -2.83 2.72 3.34
CA PHE A 71 -3.40 3.81 2.56
C PHE A 71 -2.37 4.41 1.58
N THR A 72 -1.14 4.61 2.04
CA THR A 72 -0.03 5.09 1.19
C THR A 72 0.31 4.08 0.11
N ALA A 73 0.30 2.78 0.44
CA ALA A 73 0.48 1.71 -0.53
C ALA A 73 -0.61 1.75 -1.61
N MET A 74 -1.89 1.80 -1.23
CA MET A 74 -3.01 1.90 -2.18
C MET A 74 -2.89 3.11 -3.11
N TRP A 75 -2.45 4.25 -2.60
CA TRP A 75 -2.19 5.43 -3.43
C TRP A 75 -1.08 5.17 -4.46
N TYR A 76 0.03 4.57 -4.04
CA TYR A 76 1.12 4.18 -4.93
C TYR A 76 0.72 3.10 -5.93
N MET A 77 -0.14 2.16 -5.54
CA MET A 77 -0.72 1.14 -6.43
C MET A 77 -1.51 1.80 -7.55
N ALA A 78 -2.40 2.72 -7.21
CA ALA A 78 -3.23 3.43 -8.18
C ALA A 78 -2.39 4.22 -9.19
N ASN A 79 -1.22 4.71 -8.77
CA ASN A 79 -0.26 5.43 -9.61
C ASN A 79 0.83 4.53 -10.25
N LYS A 80 0.68 3.20 -10.17
CA LYS A 80 1.62 2.18 -10.69
C LYS A 80 3.08 2.40 -10.26
N LYS A 81 3.28 2.74 -8.99
CA LYS A 81 4.61 2.89 -8.40
C LYS A 81 5.12 1.57 -7.84
N LEU A 82 6.39 1.26 -8.09
CA LEU A 82 7.02 0.02 -7.62
C LEU A 82 7.02 -0.10 -6.08
N GLU A 83 7.21 1.03 -5.39
CA GLU A 83 7.30 1.15 -3.94
C GLU A 83 6.01 0.75 -3.22
N ASN A 84 4.88 0.72 -3.93
CA ASN A 84 3.64 0.12 -3.45
C ASN A 84 3.89 -1.26 -2.85
N TRP A 85 4.55 -2.15 -3.58
CA TRP A 85 4.74 -3.53 -3.16
C TRP A 85 5.62 -3.63 -1.92
N THR A 86 6.63 -2.77 -1.80
CA THR A 86 7.46 -2.69 -0.59
C THR A 86 6.64 -2.26 0.63
N LEU A 87 5.72 -1.32 0.46
CA LEU A 87 4.81 -0.90 1.54
C LEU A 87 3.81 -2.00 1.91
N TRP A 88 3.27 -2.75 0.94
CA TRP A 88 2.42 -3.92 1.23
C TRP A 88 3.17 -4.98 2.03
N ILE A 89 4.38 -5.35 1.62
CA ILE A 89 5.21 -6.32 2.36
C ILE A 89 5.48 -5.83 3.79
N LEU A 90 5.84 -4.56 3.96
CA LEU A 90 6.08 -3.95 5.26
C LEU A 90 4.82 -3.99 6.15
N GLY A 91 3.67 -3.60 5.59
CA GLY A 91 2.39 -3.61 6.28
C GLY A 91 1.99 -5.02 6.70
N ASP A 92 2.03 -5.98 5.78
CA ASP A 92 1.67 -7.36 6.03
C ASP A 92 2.56 -7.99 7.12
N LEU A 93 3.88 -7.75 7.08
CA LEU A 93 4.82 -8.27 8.08
C LEU A 93 4.55 -7.75 9.50
N ILE A 94 4.02 -6.53 9.64
CA ILE A 94 3.58 -5.99 10.93
C ILE A 94 2.22 -6.59 11.34
N THR A 95 1.33 -6.80 10.36
CA THR A 95 -0.06 -7.21 10.61
C THR A 95 -0.19 -8.70 10.94
N ILE A 96 0.64 -9.56 10.35
CA ILE A 96 0.69 -11.01 10.61
C ILE A 96 0.86 -11.34 12.11
N PRO A 97 1.92 -10.86 12.80
CA PRO A 97 2.11 -11.15 14.22
C PRO A 97 1.05 -10.46 15.09
N LEU A 98 0.58 -9.27 14.70
CA LEU A 98 -0.49 -8.56 15.42
C LEU A 98 -1.78 -9.38 15.44
N TYR A 99 -2.18 -9.95 14.31
CA TYR A 99 -3.40 -10.76 14.21
C TYR A 99 -3.24 -12.16 14.77
N ALA A 100 -2.04 -12.75 14.69
CA ALA A 100 -1.74 -13.99 15.40
C ALA A 100 -1.88 -13.80 16.92
N TYR A 101 -1.35 -12.70 17.47
CA TYR A 101 -1.47 -12.37 18.89
C TYR A 101 -2.92 -12.14 19.34
N ARG A 102 -3.75 -11.56 18.47
CA ARG A 102 -5.19 -11.35 18.72
C ARG A 102 -6.04 -12.63 18.57
N GLY A 103 -5.44 -13.79 18.31
CA GLY A 103 -6.16 -15.06 18.08
C GLY A 103 -6.86 -15.13 16.71
N LEU A 104 -6.62 -14.16 15.82
CA LEU A 104 -7.22 -14.07 14.50
C LEU A 104 -6.35 -14.82 13.47
N GLY A 105 -6.16 -16.13 13.69
CA GLY A 105 -5.26 -16.97 12.88
C GLY A 105 -5.61 -16.99 11.39
N MET A 106 -6.90 -17.02 11.05
CA MET A 106 -7.38 -16.96 9.66
C MET A 106 -6.92 -15.69 8.94
N LEU A 107 -7.01 -14.53 9.60
CA LEU A 107 -6.54 -13.26 9.04
C LEU A 107 -5.02 -13.26 8.92
N SER A 108 -4.30 -13.71 9.94
CA SER A 108 -2.84 -13.82 9.89
C SER A 108 -2.37 -14.64 8.67
N LEU A 109 -3.03 -15.77 8.38
CA LEU A 109 -2.75 -16.58 7.19
C LEU A 109 -3.08 -15.84 5.88
N GLN A 110 -4.18 -15.11 5.83
CA GLN A 110 -4.54 -14.29 4.67
C GLN A 110 -3.46 -13.24 4.35
N TYR A 111 -2.97 -12.53 5.37
CA TYR A 111 -1.90 -11.54 5.20
C TYR A 111 -0.56 -12.17 4.81
N LEU A 112 -0.31 -13.42 5.23
CA LEU A 112 0.84 -14.19 4.75
C LEU A 112 0.75 -14.47 3.24
N ILE A 113 -0.43 -14.86 2.76
CA ILE A 113 -0.66 -15.05 1.31
C ILE A 113 -0.49 -13.72 0.57
N PHE A 114 -1.01 -12.61 1.11
CA PHE A 114 -0.82 -11.28 0.52
C PHE A 114 0.64 -10.87 0.45
N THR A 115 1.44 -11.20 1.47
CA THR A 115 2.89 -10.97 1.45
C THR A 115 3.54 -11.68 0.26
N ILE A 116 3.19 -12.95 0.03
CA ILE A 116 3.73 -13.74 -1.09
C ILE A 116 3.35 -13.10 -2.43
N LEU A 117 2.09 -12.72 -2.60
CA LEU A 117 1.62 -12.06 -3.81
C LEU A 117 2.29 -10.70 -4.02
N ALA A 118 2.54 -9.95 -2.95
CA ALA A 118 3.22 -8.66 -3.02
C ALA A 118 4.68 -8.82 -3.45
N ILE A 119 5.37 -9.87 -2.99
CA ILE A 119 6.73 -10.21 -3.44
C ILE A 119 6.73 -10.55 -4.94
N GLN A 120 5.78 -11.37 -5.40
CA GLN A 120 5.67 -11.72 -6.81
C GLN A 120 5.40 -10.47 -7.68
N GLY A 121 4.44 -9.63 -7.26
CA GLY A 121 4.12 -8.37 -7.93
C GLY A 121 5.32 -7.42 -8.00
N TYR A 122 6.11 -7.32 -6.93
CA TYR A 122 7.34 -6.53 -6.92
C TYR A 122 8.36 -7.04 -7.96
N ILE A 123 8.57 -8.34 -8.03
CA ILE A 123 9.52 -8.96 -8.96
C ILE A 123 9.07 -8.73 -10.41
N GLU A 124 7.80 -8.97 -10.71
CA GLU A 124 7.24 -8.76 -12.05
C GLU A 124 7.35 -7.30 -12.50
N TRP A 125 6.96 -6.37 -11.63
CA TRP A 125 6.99 -4.94 -11.95
C TRP A 125 8.43 -4.42 -12.11
N LYS A 126 9.36 -4.93 -11.30
CA LYS A 126 10.79 -4.61 -11.44
C LYS A 126 11.37 -5.14 -12.75
N LYS A 127 11.00 -6.37 -13.16
CA LYS A 127 11.40 -6.92 -14.47
C LYS A 127 10.85 -6.10 -15.62
N SER A 128 9.57 -5.72 -15.56
CA SER A 128 8.95 -4.86 -16.58
C SER A 128 9.63 -3.50 -16.67
N LEU A 129 9.99 -2.88 -15.54
CA LEU A 129 10.69 -1.60 -15.51
C LEU A 129 12.06 -1.67 -16.21
N ASN A 130 12.84 -2.71 -15.90
CA ASN A 130 14.16 -2.90 -16.49
C ASN A 130 14.09 -3.18 -18.01
N ASN A 131 13.10 -3.96 -18.46
CA ASN A 131 12.89 -4.19 -19.89
C ASN A 131 12.49 -2.90 -20.62
N THR A 132 11.61 -2.07 -20.04
CA THR A 132 11.24 -0.78 -20.65
C THR A 132 12.42 0.19 -20.73
N GLN A 133 13.34 0.19 -19.75
CA GLN A 133 14.57 0.99 -19.80
C GLN A 133 15.60 0.51 -20.84
N GLN A 134 15.54 -0.76 -21.26
CA GLN A 134 16.42 -1.30 -22.31
C GLN A 134 15.94 -1.00 -23.74
N ILE A 135 14.66 -0.63 -23.90
CA ILE A 135 14.02 -0.39 -25.21
C ILE A 135 13.89 1.11 -25.50
N ALA A 136 14.13 1.98 -24.51
CA ALA A 136 14.10 3.44 -24.63
C ALA A 136 15.51 4.01 -24.86
#